data_AF-A0A2A4UD78-F1
#
_entry.id   AF-A0A2A4UD78-F1
#
_cell.length_a   1.000
_cell.length_b   1.000
_cell.length_c   1.000
_cell.angle_alpha   90.00
_cell.angle_beta   90.00
_cell.angle_gamma   90.00
#
_symmetry.space_group_name_H-M   'P 1'
#
loop_
_entity.id
_entity.type
_entity.pdbx_description
1 polymer ?
#
loop_
_entity_poly.entity_id
_entity_poly.type
_entity_poly.pdbx_seq_one_letter_code
_entity_poly.pdbx_strand_id
1 'polypeptide(L)'
;MRFIRLFLGALILFFDWVFTPKSVKRDVIAQQQVDAETAGLSLYQYKACPFCVKVRRSIKRNALNINTYDAKRCGKSRDELVEGSGQLKVPCLKIEESNGEVRWMFESSDIITYLESRVSTIASAA
;
A
#
# COMPACT_ATOMS: atom_id res chain seq x y z
N MET A 1 -4.56 -14.66 -27.61
CA MET A 1 -3.81 -13.73 -26.74
C MET A 1 -4.49 -13.38 -25.39
N ARG A 2 -5.75 -13.78 -25.11
CA ARG A 2 -6.44 -13.50 -23.83
C ARG A 2 -6.08 -14.50 -22.71
N PHE A 3 -5.86 -15.76 -23.08
CA PHE A 3 -5.49 -16.85 -22.16
C PHE A 3 -4.15 -16.63 -21.46
N ILE A 4 -3.12 -16.13 -22.17
CA ILE A 4 -1.81 -15.85 -21.59
C ILE A 4 -1.92 -14.79 -20.48
N ARG A 5 -2.69 -13.71 -20.71
CA ARG A 5 -2.92 -12.67 -19.69
C ARG A 5 -3.68 -13.18 -18.48
N LEU A 6 -4.67 -14.06 -18.68
CA LEU A 6 -5.43 -14.67 -17.59
C LEU A 6 -4.58 -15.64 -16.78
N PHE A 7 -3.78 -16.46 -17.45
CA PHE A 7 -2.88 -17.43 -16.82
C PHE A 7 -1.74 -16.74 -16.07
N LEU A 8 -1.11 -15.73 -16.66
CA LEU A 8 -0.04 -14.95 -16.02
C LEU A 8 -0.57 -14.19 -14.80
N GLY A 9 -1.75 -13.57 -14.92
CA GLY A 9 -2.42 -12.93 -13.79
C GLY A 9 -2.76 -13.93 -12.67
N ALA A 10 -3.24 -15.13 -13.02
CA ALA A 10 -3.55 -16.18 -12.05
C ALA A 10 -2.29 -16.69 -11.34
N LEU A 11 -1.18 -16.90 -12.06
CA LEU A 11 0.10 -17.27 -11.47
C LEU A 11 0.63 -16.21 -10.49
N ILE A 12 0.57 -14.94 -10.86
CA ILE A 12 0.98 -13.84 -9.97
C ILE A 12 0.14 -13.85 -8.68
N LEU A 13 -1.18 -14.03 -8.78
CA LEU A 13 -2.06 -14.11 -7.61
C LEU A 13 -1.80 -15.36 -6.75
N PHE A 14 -1.55 -16.50 -7.39
CA PHE A 14 -1.21 -17.75 -6.71
C PHE A 14 0.10 -17.60 -5.92
N PHE A 15 1.16 -17.12 -6.56
CA PHE A 15 2.44 -16.88 -5.90
C PHE A 15 2.38 -15.76 -4.88
N ASP A 16 1.53 -14.75 -5.06
CA ASP A 16 1.31 -13.72 -4.05
C ASP A 16 0.82 -14.35 -2.75
N TRP A 17 -0.21 -15.20 -2.85
CA TRP A 17 -0.80 -15.92 -1.73
C TRP A 17 0.17 -16.92 -1.08
N VAL A 18 0.86 -17.75 -1.87
CA VAL A 18 1.80 -18.77 -1.34
C VAL A 18 2.98 -18.14 -0.61
N PHE A 19 3.53 -17.04 -1.12
CA PHE A 19 4.72 -16.38 -0.55
C PHE A 19 4.39 -15.10 0.22
N THR A 20 3.18 -15.03 0.80
CA THR A 20 2.79 -13.86 1.59
C THR A 20 3.58 -13.81 2.91
N PRO A 21 4.21 -12.68 3.28
CA PRO A 21 4.99 -12.57 4.51
C PRO A 21 4.11 -12.64 5.76
N LYS A 22 4.72 -13.08 6.87
CA LYS A 22 4.15 -12.95 8.21
C LYS A 22 4.26 -11.50 8.68
N SER A 23 3.24 -11.05 9.42
CA SER A 23 3.22 -9.74 10.05
C SER A 23 4.04 -9.73 11.33
N VAL A 24 4.74 -8.63 11.60
CA VAL A 24 5.38 -8.36 12.89
C VAL A 24 4.32 -8.37 13.99
N LYS A 25 4.66 -8.95 15.15
CA LYS A 25 3.81 -8.94 16.34
C LYS A 25 4.23 -7.79 17.24
N ARG A 26 3.29 -6.92 17.60
CA ARG A 26 3.47 -5.84 18.56
C ARG A 26 2.53 -6.04 19.74
N ASP A 27 2.85 -5.40 20.86
CA ASP A 27 1.88 -5.23 21.94
C ASP A 27 0.67 -4.40 21.47
N VAL A 28 -0.47 -4.52 22.16
CA VAL A 28 -1.71 -3.83 21.82
C VAL A 28 -1.52 -2.31 21.79
N ILE A 29 -0.80 -1.75 22.76
CA ILE A 29 -0.58 -0.29 22.84
C ILE A 29 0.28 0.18 21.67
N ALA A 30 1.37 -0.52 21.40
CA ALA A 30 2.26 -0.21 20.28
C ALA A 30 1.57 -0.38 18.92
N GLN A 31 0.67 -1.37 18.77
CA GLN A 31 -0.09 -1.55 17.54
C GLN A 31 -1.11 -0.42 17.34
N GLN A 32 -1.80 0.03 18.39
CA GLN A 32 -2.73 1.16 18.31
C GLN A 32 -2.04 2.46 17.88
N GLN A 33 -0.82 2.71 18.36
CA GLN A 33 -0.02 3.86 17.92
C GLN A 33 0.31 3.77 16.42
N VAL A 34 0.76 2.60 15.95
CA VAL A 34 1.04 2.38 14.52
C VAL A 34 -0.23 2.51 13.67
N ASP A 35 -1.36 1.99 14.14
CA ASP A 35 -2.64 2.07 13.43
C ASP A 35 -3.13 3.52 13.34
N ALA A 36 -2.98 4.31 14.39
CA ALA A 36 -3.33 5.73 14.39
C ALA A 36 -2.47 6.53 13.39
N GLU A 37 -1.16 6.29 13.38
CA GLU A 37 -0.21 6.96 12.48
C GLU A 37 -0.35 6.54 11.01
N THR A 38 -0.90 5.35 10.75
CA THR A 38 -1.14 4.84 9.41
C THR A 38 -2.57 5.04 8.91
N ALA A 39 -3.47 5.56 9.75
CA ALA A 39 -4.88 5.77 9.41
C ALA A 39 -5.09 6.76 8.24
N GLY A 40 -4.22 7.77 8.12
CA GLY A 40 -4.22 8.75 7.02
C GLY A 40 -3.58 8.23 5.72
N LEU A 41 -3.13 6.97 5.68
CA LEU A 41 -2.46 6.40 4.52
C LEU A 41 -3.43 5.58 3.67
N SER A 42 -3.32 5.73 2.35
CA SER A 42 -4.13 4.97 1.39
C SER A 42 -3.32 4.59 0.16
N LEU A 43 -3.33 3.31 -0.21
CA LEU A 43 -2.59 2.78 -1.36
C LEU A 43 -3.50 2.57 -2.57
N TYR A 44 -3.24 3.33 -3.63
CA TYR A 44 -3.82 3.11 -4.95
C TYR A 44 -2.99 2.10 -5.72
N GLN A 45 -3.65 1.07 -6.24
CA GLN A 45 -2.97 -0.09 -6.82
C GLN A 45 -3.76 -0.78 -7.92
N TYR A 46 -3.10 -1.73 -8.58
CA TYR A 46 -3.77 -2.79 -9.35
C TYR A 46 -3.47 -4.15 -8.71
N LYS A 47 -4.49 -4.99 -8.56
CA LYS A 47 -4.37 -6.29 -7.87
C LYS A 47 -3.27 -7.21 -8.43
N ALA A 48 -3.05 -7.17 -9.74
CA ALA A 48 -2.08 -8.03 -10.45
C ALA A 48 -0.76 -7.31 -10.84
N CYS A 49 -0.49 -6.13 -10.29
CA CYS A 49 0.75 -5.41 -10.56
C CYS A 49 1.87 -5.90 -9.61
N PRO A 50 3.04 -6.31 -10.12
CA PRO A 50 4.15 -6.80 -9.29
C PRO A 50 4.69 -5.74 -8.33
N PHE A 51 4.74 -4.48 -8.76
CA PHE A 51 5.16 -3.36 -7.90
C PHE A 51 4.15 -3.10 -6.77
N CYS A 52 2.85 -3.19 -7.05
CA CYS A 52 1.81 -3.08 -6.02
C CYS A 52 1.85 -4.26 -5.04
N VAL A 53 2.13 -5.48 -5.53
CA VAL A 53 2.37 -6.65 -4.66
C VAL A 53 3.55 -6.38 -3.72
N LYS A 54 4.66 -5.83 -4.23
CA LYS A 54 5.83 -5.49 -3.41
C LYS A 54 5.48 -4.56 -2.24
N VAL A 55 4.73 -3.48 -2.51
CA VAL A 55 4.28 -2.53 -1.48
C VAL A 55 3.34 -3.20 -0.47
N ARG A 56 2.30 -3.92 -0.94
CA ARG A 56 1.37 -4.65 -0.06
C ARG A 56 2.07 -5.65 0.86
N ARG A 57 3.11 -6.32 0.37
CA ARG A 57 3.92 -7.23 1.18
C ARG A 57 4.67 -6.48 2.29
N SER A 58 5.19 -5.28 2.03
CA SER A 58 5.79 -4.44 3.08
C SER A 58 4.73 -3.99 4.10
N ILE A 59 3.57 -3.50 3.64
CA ILE A 59 2.42 -3.15 4.50
C ILE A 59 2.07 -4.31 5.44
N LYS A 60 1.89 -5.52 4.88
CA LYS A 60 1.56 -6.71 5.66
C LYS A 60 2.68 -7.11 6.61
N ARG A 61 3.93 -7.12 6.15
CA ARG A 61 5.09 -7.47 6.98
C ARG A 61 5.17 -6.56 8.20
N ASN A 62 4.98 -5.26 8.00
CA ASN A 62 5.04 -4.27 9.06
C ASN A 62 3.73 -4.14 9.86
N ALA A 63 2.72 -4.99 9.60
CA ALA A 63 1.41 -4.97 10.23
C ALA A 63 0.76 -3.57 10.22
N LEU A 64 0.74 -2.93 9.04
CA LEU A 64 0.18 -1.59 8.87
C LEU A 64 -1.26 -1.65 8.42
N ASN A 65 -2.11 -0.85 9.05
CA ASN A 65 -3.52 -0.76 8.73
C ASN A 65 -3.76 0.31 7.65
N ILE A 66 -3.49 -0.05 6.39
CA ILE A 66 -3.57 0.87 5.25
C ILE A 66 -4.64 0.40 4.28
N ASN A 67 -5.55 1.32 3.93
CA ASN A 67 -6.60 1.05 2.95
C ASN A 67 -6.01 0.89 1.55
N THR A 68 -6.54 -0.05 0.76
CA THR A 68 -6.10 -0.26 -0.63
C THR A 68 -7.24 -0.08 -1.61
N TYR A 69 -7.00 0.71 -2.66
CA TYR A 69 -7.99 1.05 -3.68
C TYR A 69 -7.54 0.54 -5.06
N ASP A 70 -8.38 -0.26 -5.73
CA ASP A 70 -8.08 -0.80 -7.06
C ASP A 70 -8.59 0.15 -8.16
N ALA A 71 -7.71 1.03 -8.63
CA ALA A 71 -8.01 2.02 -9.67
C ALA A 71 -8.30 1.40 -11.06
N LYS A 72 -8.07 0.08 -11.25
CA LYS A 72 -8.45 -0.61 -12.49
C LYS A 72 -9.89 -1.12 -12.47
N ARG A 73 -10.40 -1.44 -11.28
CA ARG A 73 -11.72 -2.05 -11.09
C ARG A 73 -12.76 -1.05 -10.61
N CYS A 74 -12.34 0.05 -9.99
CA CYS A 74 -13.21 1.08 -9.44
C CYS A 74 -12.97 2.41 -10.16
N GLY A 75 -13.99 2.90 -10.87
CA GLY A 75 -13.94 4.22 -11.53
C GLY A 75 -13.69 5.35 -10.54
N LYS A 76 -14.38 5.33 -9.38
CA LYS A 76 -14.18 6.34 -8.33
C LYS A 76 -12.74 6.42 -7.84
N SER A 77 -12.09 5.28 -7.59
CA SER A 77 -10.69 5.26 -7.15
C SER A 77 -9.72 5.70 -8.24
N ARG A 78 -10.07 5.45 -9.51
CA ARG A 78 -9.31 5.93 -10.66
C ARG A 78 -9.38 7.45 -10.76
N ASP A 79 -10.59 7.98 -10.64
CA ASP A 79 -10.85 9.40 -10.79
C ASP A 79 -10.21 10.18 -9.61
N GLU A 80 -10.33 9.70 -8.37
CA GLU A 80 -9.63 10.28 -7.20
C GLU A 80 -8.10 10.26 -7.37
N LEU A 81 -7.53 9.17 -7.90
CA LEU A 81 -6.10 9.09 -8.18
C LEU A 81 -5.67 10.12 -9.22
N VAL A 82 -6.43 10.30 -10.30
CA VAL A 82 -6.09 11.26 -11.36
C VAL A 82 -6.27 12.70 -10.88
N GLU A 83 -7.36 13.00 -10.18
CA GLU A 83 -7.63 14.33 -9.64
C GLU A 83 -6.59 14.74 -8.58
N GLY A 84 -6.20 13.81 -7.70
CA GLY A 84 -5.26 14.11 -6.62
C GLY A 84 -3.80 14.08 -7.06
N SER A 85 -3.39 13.06 -7.81
CA SER A 85 -1.98 12.86 -8.17
C SER A 85 -1.61 13.39 -9.58
N GLY A 86 -2.60 13.81 -10.36
CA GLY A 86 -2.44 14.31 -11.73
C GLY A 86 -2.20 13.24 -12.79
N GLN A 87 -1.97 11.98 -12.41
CA GLN A 87 -1.63 10.90 -13.36
C GLN A 87 -2.21 9.55 -12.95
N LEU A 88 -2.62 8.74 -13.93
CA LEU A 88 -3.07 7.36 -13.70
C LEU A 88 -1.87 6.40 -13.58
N LYS A 89 -1.09 6.53 -12.50
CA LYS A 89 0.11 5.72 -12.24
C LYS A 89 -0.01 5.00 -10.88
N VAL A 90 0.34 3.71 -10.86
CA VAL A 90 0.36 2.87 -9.64
C VAL A 90 1.69 2.12 -9.51
N PRO A 91 2.13 1.75 -8.29
CA PRO A 91 1.54 2.09 -7.00
C PRO A 91 1.65 3.59 -6.68
N CYS A 92 0.63 4.13 -6.02
CA CYS A 92 0.63 5.49 -5.52
C CYS A 92 0.10 5.50 -4.09
N LEU A 93 0.84 6.09 -3.17
CA LEU A 93 0.45 6.25 -1.77
C LEU A 93 -0.07 7.67 -1.56
N LYS A 94 -1.32 7.78 -1.12
CA LYS A 94 -1.89 9.02 -0.58
C LYS A 94 -1.56 9.09 0.89
N ILE A 95 -1.04 10.23 1.32
CA ILE A 95 -0.63 10.53 2.68
C ILE A 95 -1.44 11.74 3.12
N GLU A 96 -2.36 11.54 4.05
CA GLU A 96 -3.10 12.60 4.72
C GLU A 96 -2.44 12.87 6.06
N GLU A 97 -1.72 13.99 6.17
CA GLU A 97 -1.06 14.39 7.39
C GLU A 97 -2.06 15.06 8.35
N SER A 98 -1.75 15.08 9.66
CA SER A 98 -2.63 15.62 10.70
C SER A 98 -2.90 17.12 10.58
N ASN A 99 -2.07 17.86 9.85
CA ASN A 99 -2.25 19.27 9.52
C ASN A 99 -3.23 19.51 8.35
N GLY A 100 -3.79 18.45 7.75
CA GLY A 100 -4.68 18.52 6.60
C GLY A 100 -3.95 18.58 5.25
N GLU A 101 -2.62 18.52 5.22
CA GLU A 101 -1.85 18.41 3.98
C GLU A 101 -2.04 17.01 3.37
N VAL A 102 -2.37 16.96 2.08
CA VAL A 102 -2.47 15.72 1.33
C VAL A 102 -1.31 15.64 0.34
N ARG A 103 -0.48 14.60 0.49
CA ARG A 103 0.64 14.31 -0.40
C ARG A 103 0.43 13.01 -1.14
N TRP A 104 0.92 12.96 -2.38
CA TRP A 104 0.91 11.77 -3.21
C TRP A 104 2.35 11.33 -3.47
N MET A 105 2.64 10.07 -3.21
CA MET A 105 3.97 9.47 -3.38
C MET A 105 3.91 8.34 -4.39
N PHE A 106 4.77 8.40 -5.39
CA PHE A 106 4.97 7.35 -6.38
C PHE A 106 6.20 6.51 -6.04
N GLU A 107 6.49 5.56 -6.94
CA GLU A 107 7.63 4.66 -6.86
C GLU A 107 7.57 3.65 -5.71
N SER A 108 7.49 2.37 -6.09
CA SER A 108 7.28 1.30 -5.11
C SER A 108 8.38 1.19 -4.06
N SER A 109 9.62 1.55 -4.40
CA SER A 109 10.73 1.50 -3.45
C SER A 109 10.65 2.66 -2.45
N ASP A 110 10.34 3.86 -2.92
CA ASP A 110 10.24 5.06 -2.06
C ASP A 110 9.07 4.93 -1.08
N ILE A 111 7.93 4.43 -1.57
CA ILE A 111 6.78 4.11 -0.72
C ILE A 111 7.16 3.13 0.39
N ILE A 112 7.92 2.06 0.06
CA ILE A 112 8.33 1.07 1.06
C ILE A 112 9.28 1.70 2.09
N THR A 113 10.29 2.45 1.64
CA THR A 113 11.22 3.16 2.52
C THR A 113 10.49 4.12 3.44
N TYR A 114 9.52 4.88 2.93
CA TYR A 114 8.69 5.79 3.71
C TYR A 114 7.90 5.06 4.79
N LEU A 115 7.20 3.96 4.44
CA LEU A 115 6.42 3.17 5.38
C LEU A 115 7.31 2.56 6.48
N GLU A 116 8.46 2.01 6.11
CA GLU A 116 9.41 1.41 7.05
C GLU A 116 10.03 2.47 7.97
N SER A 117 10.39 3.63 7.44
CA SER A 117 10.90 4.75 8.23
C SER A 117 9.86 5.24 9.23
N ARG A 118 8.61 5.47 8.81
CA ARG A 118 7.54 5.98 9.68
C ARG A 118 7.28 5.03 10.85
N VAL A 119 7.24 3.72 10.58
CA VAL A 119 7.04 2.69 11.60
C VAL A 119 8.24 2.58 12.55
N SER A 120 9.47 2.67 12.02
CA SER A 120 10.68 2.66 12.85
C SER A 120 10.74 3.87 13.78
N THR A 121 10.32 5.05 13.32
CA THR A 121 10.28 6.25 14.17
C THR A 121 9.31 6.07 15.33
N ILE A 122 8.14 5.47 15.10
CA ILE A 122 7.14 5.20 16.15
C ILE A 122 7.68 4.19 17.16
N ALA A 123 8.32 3.12 16.68
CA ALA A 123 8.88 2.07 17.54
C ALA A 123 10.03 2.55 18.44
N SER A 124 10.75 3.61 18.04
CA SER A 124 11.83 4.21 18.85
C SER A 124 11.34 5.33 19.78
N ALA A 125 10.12 5.83 19.60
CA ALA A 125 9.53 6.90 20.41
C ALA A 125 8.63 6.38 21.54
N ALA A 126 8.34 5.07 21.55
CA ALA A 126 7.59 4.35 22.57
C ALA A 126 8.55 3.58 23.50
#